data_AF-A0AAW4UQQ7-F1
#
_entry.id   AF-A0AAW4UQQ7-F1
#
_cell.length_a   1.000
_cell.length_b   1.000
_cell.length_c   1.000
_cell.angle_alpha   90.00
_cell.angle_beta   90.00
_cell.angle_gamma   90.00
#
_symmetry.space_group_name_H-M   'P 1'
#
loop_
_entity.id
_entity.type
_entity.pdbx_description
1 polymer ?
#
loop_
_entity_poly.entity_id
_entity_poly.type
_entity_poly.pdbx_seq_one_letter_code
_entity_poly.pdbx_strand_id
1 'polypeptide(L)' 'NIPNDEPIMPMGNILEEERRITIEGFIFDKEVRELRSKRKILILKITDYTSSFVVKKFSNGEKDEQVF' A
#
# COMPACT_ATOMS: atom_id res chain seq x y z
N ASN A 1 7.35 10.01 -4.57
CA ASN A 1 8.78 9.98 -4.95
C ASN A 1 9.53 9.23 -3.90
N ILE A 2 9.97 8.02 -4.22
CA ILE A 2 10.89 7.24 -3.39
C ILE A 2 12.30 7.59 -3.92
N PRO A 3 13.22 8.12 -3.09
CA PRO A 3 14.63 8.29 -3.44
C PRO A 3 15.21 6.94 -3.89
N ASN A 4 16.05 6.95 -4.93
CA ASN A 4 16.63 5.72 -5.47
C ASN A 4 17.50 4.96 -4.45
N ASP A 5 18.00 5.64 -3.42
CA ASP A 5 18.86 5.06 -2.39
C ASP A 5 18.08 4.63 -1.14
N GLU A 6 16.74 4.72 -1.13
CA GLU A 6 15.95 4.28 0.03
C GLU A 6 15.93 2.74 0.08
N PRO A 7 16.41 2.12 1.18
CA PRO A 7 16.49 0.67 1.26
C PRO A 7 15.09 0.05 1.33
N ILE A 8 14.90 -1.05 0.61
CA ILE A 8 13.70 -1.88 0.70
C ILE A 8 13.79 -2.71 1.98
N MET A 9 12.82 -2.53 2.88
CA MET A 9 12.75 -3.27 4.13
C MET A 9 11.94 -4.56 3.95
N PRO A 10 12.49 -5.74 4.33
CA PRO A 10 11.73 -6.97 4.36
C PRO A 10 10.53 -6.87 5.31
N MET A 11 9.38 -7.42 4.90
CA MET A 11 8.14 -7.29 5.67
C MET A 11 8.23 -7.96 7.04
N GLY A 12 8.95 -9.08 7.14
CA GLY A 12 9.18 -9.77 8.41
C GLY A 12 9.97 -8.98 9.45
N ASN A 13 10.68 -7.93 9.07
CA ASN A 13 11.47 -7.09 9.99
C ASN A 13 10.67 -5.89 10.53
N ILE A 14 9.46 -5.64 10.01
CA ILE A 14 8.61 -4.53 10.45
C ILE A 14 7.73 -5.04 11.60
N LEU A 15 8.21 -4.85 12.82
CA LEU A 15 7.55 -5.33 14.04
C LEU A 15 6.72 -4.25 14.74
N GLU A 16 7.07 -2.97 14.51
CA GLU A 16 6.45 -1.82 15.18
C GLU A 16 5.96 -0.78 14.15
N GLU A 17 5.29 0.26 14.63
CA GLU A 17 4.81 1.35 13.79
C GLU A 17 5.98 2.23 13.30
N GLU A 18 6.18 2.23 11.99
CA GLU A 18 7.20 3.05 11.34
C GLU A 18 6.59 4.25 10.63
N ARG A 19 7.25 5.41 10.72
CA ARG A 19 6.75 6.65 10.09
C ARG A 19 6.73 6.58 8.56
N ARG A 20 7.76 5.95 7.98
CA ARG A 20 7.92 5.79 6.54
C ARG A 20 8.83 4.60 6.27
N ILE A 21 8.37 3.71 5.41
CA ILE A 21 9.08 2.51 4.98
C ILE A 21 8.87 2.30 3.49
N THR A 22 9.86 1.70 2.84
CA THR A 22 9.75 1.23 1.46
C THR A 22 9.75 -0.29 1.48
N ILE A 23 8.73 -0.90 0.88
CA ILE A 23 8.53 -2.35 0.81
C ILE A 23 8.28 -2.78 -0.63
N GLU A 24 8.64 -4.01 -0.94
CA GLU A 24 8.33 -4.67 -2.21
C GLU A 24 7.66 -6.01 -1.92
N GLY A 25 6.75 -6.44 -2.79
CA GLY A 25 6.12 -7.74 -2.66
C GLY A 25 5.08 -8.02 -3.74
N PHE A 26 4.58 -9.25 -3.73
CA PHE A 26 3.54 -9.73 -4.61
C PHE A 26 2.15 -9.33 -4.10
N ILE A 27 1.34 -8.74 -4.97
CA ILE A 27 -0.07 -8.43 -4.70
C ILE A 27 -0.90 -9.67 -5.00
N PHE A 28 -1.46 -10.30 -3.95
CA PHE A 28 -2.30 -11.47 -4.11
C PHE A 28 -3.80 -11.18 -4.03
N ASP A 29 -4.18 -10.00 -3.52
CA ASP A 29 -5.56 -9.56 -3.43
C ASP A 29 -5.65 -8.05 -3.62
N LYS A 30 -6.70 -7.62 -4.32
CA LYS A 30 -7.00 -6.20 -4.56
C LYS A 30 -8.49 -5.95 -4.43
N GLU A 31 -8.83 -4.89 -3.73
CA GLU A 31 -10.21 -4.48 -3.53
C GLU A 31 -10.32 -2.96 -3.64
N VAL A 32 -11.35 -2.48 -4.34
CA VAL A 32 -11.68 -1.04 -4.42
C VAL A 32 -13.06 -0.84 -3.83
N ARG A 33 -13.16 0.06 -2.83
CA ARG A 33 -14.44 0.42 -2.20
C ARG A 33 -14.70 1.91 -2.34
N GLU A 34 -15.95 2.28 -2.51
CA GLU A 34 -16.40 3.66 -2.40
C GLU A 34 -16.77 3.98 -0.95
N LEU A 35 -16.24 5.07 -0.43
CA LEU A 35 -16.54 5.58 0.91
C LEU A 35 -17.77 6.47 0.88
N ARG A 36 -18.39 6.69 2.05
CA ARG A 36 -19.53 7.62 2.19
C ARG A 36 -19.22 9.05 1.74
N SER A 37 -17.95 9.43 1.73
CA SER A 37 -17.44 10.71 1.23
C SER A 37 -17.33 10.77 -0.30
N LYS A 38 -17.79 9.74 -1.03
CA LYS A 38 -17.61 9.52 -2.47
C LYS A 38 -16.17 9.30 -2.93
N ARG A 39 -15.21 9.27 -2.00
CA ARG A 39 -13.81 8.92 -2.30
C ARG A 39 -13.67 7.41 -2.43
N LYS A 40 -12.72 6.97 -3.26
CA LYS A 40 -12.36 5.56 -3.37
C LYS A 40 -11.23 5.21 -2.40
N ILE A 41 -11.27 4.01 -1.86
CA ILE A 41 -10.16 3.39 -1.14
C ILE A 41 -9.72 2.13 -1.89
N LEU A 42 -8.44 2.09 -2.24
CA LEU A 42 -7.79 0.89 -2.75
C LEU A 42 -7.19 0.13 -1.56
N ILE A 43 -7.60 -1.12 -1.40
CA ILE A 43 -7.10 -2.04 -0.38
C ILE A 43 -6.34 -3.14 -1.11
N LEU A 44 -5.03 -3.21 -0.87
CA LEU A 44 -4.16 -4.24 -1.42
C LEU A 44 -3.71 -5.16 -0.31
N LYS A 45 -3.65 -6.47 -0.58
CA LYS A 45 -2.89 -7.39 0.26
C LYS A 45 -1.63 -7.79 -0.47
N ILE A 46 -0.51 -7.54 0.16
CA ILE A 46 0.83 -7.71 -0.41
C ILE A 46 1.60 -8.66 0.48
N THR A 47 2.38 -9.56 -0.11
CA THR A 47 3.29 -10.47 0.59
C THR A 47 4.66 -10.47 -0.08
N ASP A 48 5.73 -10.51 0.72
CA ASP A 48 7.09 -10.77 0.25
C ASP A 48 7.52 -12.23 0.55
N TYR A 49 6.55 -13.10 0.86
CA TYR A 49 6.73 -14.48 1.37
C TYR A 49 7.39 -14.61 2.75
N THR A 50 7.81 -13.50 3.38
CA THR A 50 8.26 -13.48 4.78
C THR A 50 7.14 -13.02 5.71
N SER A 51 6.31 -12.09 5.25
CA SER A 51 5.10 -11.63 5.93
C SER A 51 4.08 -11.14 4.91
N SER A 52 2.96 -10.60 5.38
CA SER A 52 1.90 -10.02 4.56
C SER A 52 1.34 -8.77 5.19
N PHE A 53 1.13 -7.73 4.38
CA PHE A 53 0.53 -6.46 4.82
C PHE A 53 -0.72 -6.12 4.02
N VAL A 54 -1.64 -5.42 4.70
CA VAL A 54 -2.81 -4.79 4.08
C VAL A 54 -2.50 -3.32 3.88
N VAL A 55 -2.35 -2.89 2.63
CA VAL A 55 -2.06 -1.51 2.26
C VAL A 55 -3.35 -0.82 1.83
N LYS A 56 -3.62 0.36 2.40
CA LYS A 56 -4.80 1.17 2.08
C LYS A 56 -4.36 2.50 1.46
N LYS A 57 -4.74 2.75 0.20
CA LYS A 57 -4.54 4.03 -0.47
C LYS A 57 -5.87 4.73 -0.66
N PHE A 58 -5.98 5.94 -0.14
CA PHE A 58 -7.14 6.82 -0.33
C PHE A 58 -6.96 7.66 -1.60
N SER A 59 -8.02 7.87 -2.37
CA SER A 59 -7.97 8.79 -3.51
C SER A 59 -7.77 10.23 -3.05
N ASN A 60 -6.77 10.92 -3.61
CA ASN A 60 -6.51 12.34 -3.34
C ASN A 60 -7.00 13.27 -4.48
N GLY A 61 -7.88 12.78 -5.35
CA GLY A 61 -8.52 13.54 -6.44
C GLY A 61 -8.90 12.65 -7.62
N GLU A 62 -9.45 13.25 -8.69
CA GLU A 62 -9.98 12.54 -9.86
C GLU A 62 -8.92 11.67 -10.58
N LYS A 63 -7.65 12.07 -10.55
CA LYS A 63 -6.55 11.30 -11.16
C LYS A 63 -6.29 9.97 -10.46
N ASP A 64 -6.42 9.91 -9.14
CA ASP A 64 -6.28 8.65 -8.39
C ASP A 64 -7.51 7.75 -8.59
N GLU A 65 -8.70 8.33 -8.76
CA GLU A 65 -9.94 7.57 -8.97
C GLU A 65 -10.04 6.85 -10.32
N GLN A 66 -9.30 7.32 -11.33
CA GLN A 66 -9.19 6.69 -12.66
C GLN A 66 -8.15 5.56 -12.68
N VAL A 67 -7.20 5.57 -11.74
CA VAL A 67 -6.11 4.58 -11.65
C VAL A 67 -6.49 3.40 -10.73
N PHE A 68 -7.53 3.57 -9.90
CA PHE A 68 -8.11 2.53 -9.03
C PHE A 68 -9.27 1.80 -9.70
#